data_AF-A0A7X6VMB2-F1
#
_entry.id   AF-A0A7X6VMB2-F1
#
_cell.length_a   1.000
_cell.length_b   1.000
_cell.length_c   1.000
_cell.angle_alpha   90.00
_cell.angle_beta   90.00
_cell.angle_gamma   90.00
#
_symmetry.space_group_name_H-M   'P 1'
#
loop_
_entity.id
_entity.type
_entity.pdbx_description
1 polymer ?
#
loop_
_entity_poly.entity_id
_entity_poly.type
_entity_poly.pdbx_seq_one_letter_code
_entity_poly.pdbx_strand_id
1 'polypeptide(L)'
;MTLRKGLLIFILLSFGVSAVVLLSSVDRETWTTVLSADKRLLLLALAFVLAAWTCDAARFCALARSAGEHIGFRLGMVLTWLHYFGCAVTPMQSGGGPFQVYVLYKRNIPLGKGIAITLTRTLLTIL
;
A
#
# COMPACT_ATOMS: atom_id res chain seq x y z
N MET A 1 -9.35 -16.59 -13.62
CA MET A 1 -9.46 -16.66 -12.14
C MET A 1 -10.14 -15.40 -11.63
N THR A 2 -11.17 -15.50 -10.79
CA THR A 2 -11.79 -14.31 -10.18
C THR A 2 -10.79 -13.64 -9.22
N LEU A 3 -10.76 -12.30 -9.20
CA LEU A 3 -9.83 -11.48 -8.39
C LEU A 3 -9.74 -11.96 -6.93
N ARG A 4 -10.87 -12.43 -6.37
CA ARG A 4 -10.97 -13.02 -5.03
C ARG A 4 -10.12 -14.29 -4.85
N LYS A 5 -10.10 -15.18 -5.85
CA LYS A 5 -9.30 -16.42 -5.81
C LYS A 5 -7.81 -16.12 -5.93
N GLY A 6 -7.44 -15.15 -6.78
CA GLY A 6 -6.04 -14.69 -6.89
C GLY A 6 -5.54 -14.04 -5.59
N LEU A 7 -6.36 -13.19 -4.97
CA LEU A 7 -6.07 -12.57 -3.68
C LEU A 7 -5.91 -13.62 -2.57
N LEU A 8 -6.79 -14.62 -2.52
CA LEU A 8 -6.71 -15.72 -1.55
C LEU A 8 -5.42 -16.53 -1.69
N ILE A 9 -5.04 -16.90 -2.92
CA ILE A 9 -3.80 -17.62 -3.20
C ILE A 9 -2.59 -16.77 -2.81
N PHE A 10 -2.59 -15.48 -3.15
CA PHE A 10 -1.51 -14.58 -2.77
C PHE A 10 -1.37 -14.46 -1.25
N ILE A 11 -2.47 -14.25 -0.51
CA ILE A 11 -2.45 -14.18 0.95
C ILE A 11 -1.90 -15.49 1.54
N LEU A 12 -2.40 -16.63 1.08
CA LEU A 12 -1.91 -17.95 1.53
C LEU A 12 -0.42 -18.14 1.23
N LEU A 13 0.03 -17.74 0.05
CA LEU A 13 1.43 -17.89 -0.35
C LEU A 13 2.34 -16.94 0.43
N SER A 14 2.00 -15.65 0.53
CA SER A 14 2.81 -14.67 1.27
C SER A 14 2.88 -15.02 2.75
N PHE A 15 1.75 -15.25 3.41
CA PHE A 15 1.77 -15.64 4.82
C PHE A 15 2.39 -17.01 5.04
N GLY A 16 2.16 -17.97 4.12
CA GLY A 16 2.73 -19.31 4.21
C GLY A 16 4.25 -19.30 4.07
N VAL A 17 4.79 -18.62 3.06
CA VAL A 17 6.24 -18.48 2.86
C VAL A 17 6.87 -17.71 4.02
N SER A 18 6.27 -16.58 4.44
CA SER A 18 6.76 -15.84 5.60
C SER A 18 6.75 -16.70 6.87
N ALA A 19 5.71 -17.50 7.10
CA ALA A 19 5.63 -18.39 8.25
C ALA A 19 6.69 -19.50 8.19
N VAL A 20 6.91 -20.11 7.02
CA VAL A 20 7.94 -21.15 6.84
C VAL A 20 9.33 -20.57 7.09
N VAL A 21 9.63 -19.39 6.53
CA VAL A 21 10.92 -18.70 6.72
C VAL A 21 11.12 -18.32 8.19
N LEU A 22 10.07 -17.83 8.85
CA LEU A 22 10.12 -17.50 10.28
C LEU A 22 10.33 -18.76 11.12
N LEU A 23 9.59 -19.83 10.87
CA LEU A 23 9.73 -21.09 11.62
C LEU A 23 11.09 -21.77 11.38
N SER A 24 11.69 -21.62 10.19
CA SER A 24 13.00 -22.18 9.89
C SER A 24 14.18 -21.34 10.39
N SER A 25 13.99 -20.02 10.54
CA SER A 25 15.09 -19.08 10.82
C SER A 25 15.05 -18.45 12.21
N VAL A 26 14.01 -18.73 13.01
CA VAL A 26 13.84 -18.12 14.32
C VAL A 26 14.36 -19.06 15.41
N ASP A 27 15.55 -18.73 15.92
CA ASP A 27 16.09 -19.30 17.15
C ASP A 27 15.43 -18.72 18.41
N ARG A 28 15.63 -19.38 19.56
CA ARG A 28 15.14 -18.89 20.86
C ARG A 28 15.63 -17.47 21.20
N GLU A 29 16.82 -17.09 20.74
CA GLU A 29 17.36 -15.73 20.94
C GLU A 29 16.61 -14.64 20.15
N THR A 30 16.07 -14.98 18.98
CA THR A 30 15.30 -14.01 18.18
C THR A 30 13.98 -13.67 18.88
N TRP A 31 13.34 -14.67 19.50
CA TRP A 31 12.13 -14.45 20.30
C TRP A 31 12.40 -13.60 21.55
N THR A 32 13.51 -13.85 22.27
CA THR A 32 13.85 -13.04 23.45
C THR A 32 14.18 -11.60 23.06
N THR A 33 14.84 -11.39 21.92
CA THR A 33 15.15 -10.05 21.40
C THR A 33 13.88 -9.28 20.99
N VAL A 34 12.93 -9.93 20.32
CA VAL A 34 11.65 -9.30 19.93
C VAL A 34 10.78 -9.01 21.15
N LEU A 35 10.76 -9.90 22.15
CA LEU A 35 9.97 -9.72 23.38
C LEU A 35 10.60 -8.72 24.36
N SER A 36 11.93 -8.55 24.33
CA SER A 36 12.65 -7.55 25.13
C SER A 36 12.76 -6.19 24.42
N ALA A 37 12.37 -6.10 23.16
CA ALA A 37 12.32 -4.84 22.43
C ALA A 37 11.41 -3.82 23.15
N ASP A 38 11.84 -2.57 23.18
CA ASP A 38 11.09 -1.50 23.85
C ASP A 38 9.75 -1.29 23.14
N LYS A 39 8.68 -1.69 23.83
CA LYS A 39 7.29 -1.55 23.37
C LYS A 39 6.94 -0.10 23.03
N ARG A 40 7.56 0.89 23.69
CA ARG A 40 7.35 2.31 23.41
C ARG A 40 7.91 2.69 22.04
N LEU A 41 9.11 2.21 21.70
CA LEU A 41 9.72 2.44 20.40
C LEU A 41 8.94 1.74 19.28
N LEU A 42 8.45 0.53 19.52
CA LEU A 42 7.58 -0.18 18.58
C LEU A 42 6.26 0.57 18.34
N LEU A 43 5.65 1.10 19.40
CA LEU A 43 4.41 1.88 19.29
C LEU A 43 4.65 3.21 18.58
N LEU A 44 5.79 3.85 18.83
CA LEU A 44 6.21 5.07 18.13
C LEU A 44 6.43 4.80 16.63
N ALA A 45 7.12 3.71 16.28
CA ALA A 45 7.31 3.30 14.89
C ALA A 45 5.97 3.04 14.19
N LEU A 46 5.04 2.34 14.86
CA LEU A 46 3.68 2.13 14.34
C LEU A 46 2.95 3.46 14.12
N ALA A 47 3.07 4.41 15.05
CA ALA A 47 2.47 5.74 14.91
C ALA A 47 3.05 6.49 13.69
N PHE A 48 4.36 6.43 13.45
CA PHE A 48 4.98 7.02 12.26
C PHE A 48 4.50 6.37 10.96
N VAL A 49 4.33 5.05 10.93
CA VAL A 49 3.80 4.34 9.75
C VAL A 49 2.36 4.78 9.45
N LEU A 50 1.51 4.87 10.47
CA LEU A 50 0.14 5.36 10.30
C LEU A 50 0.13 6.81 9.82
N ALA A 51 0.97 7.67 10.38
CA ALA A 51 1.12 9.04 9.95
C ALA A 51 1.56 9.13 8.47
N ALA A 52 2.54 8.31 8.07
CA ALA A 52 3.00 8.25 6.68
C ALA A 52 1.87 7.86 5.71
N TRP A 53 1.03 6.88 6.06
CA TRP A 53 -0.12 6.52 5.24
C TRP A 53 -1.14 7.66 5.13
N THR A 54 -1.40 8.37 6.23
CA THR A 54 -2.30 9.53 6.19
C THR A 54 -1.76 10.66 5.32
N CYS A 55 -0.46 10.94 5.38
CA CYS A 55 0.20 11.92 4.52
C CYS A 55 0.12 11.52 3.04
N ASP A 56 0.35 10.24 2.73
CA ASP A 56 0.32 9.75 1.35
C ASP A 56 -1.12 9.76 0.78
N ALA A 57 -2.12 9.44 1.61
CA ALA A 57 -3.53 9.61 1.25
C ALA A 57 -3.92 11.08 1.04
N ALA A 58 -3.47 11.99 1.93
CA ALA A 58 -3.70 13.43 1.79
C ALA A 58 -3.05 13.98 0.51
N ARG A 59 -1.81 13.55 0.21
CA ARG A 59 -1.11 13.86 -1.04
C ARG A 59 -1.91 13.41 -2.25
N PHE A 60 -2.43 12.18 -2.24
CA PHE A 60 -3.27 11.67 -3.33
C PHE A 60 -4.54 12.52 -3.51
N CYS A 61 -5.23 12.86 -2.41
CA CYS A 61 -6.41 13.73 -2.44
C CYS A 61 -6.10 15.13 -2.98
N ALA A 62 -4.94 15.71 -2.62
CA ALA A 62 -4.50 17.00 -3.13
C ALA A 62 -4.25 16.97 -4.65
N LEU A 63 -3.56 15.93 -5.14
CA LEU A 63 -3.32 15.73 -6.58
C LEU A 63 -4.62 15.53 -7.37
N ALA A 64 -5.56 14.78 -6.82
CA ALA A 64 -6.89 14.63 -7.42
C ALA A 64 -7.63 15.97 -7.50
N ARG A 65 -7.56 16.78 -6.43
CA ARG A 65 -8.17 18.10 -6.39
C ARG A 65 -7.56 19.05 -7.41
N SER A 66 -6.24 19.01 -7.62
CA SER A 66 -5.60 19.79 -8.68
C SER A 66 -6.00 19.35 -10.09
N ALA A 67 -6.40 18.09 -10.28
CA ALA A 67 -6.95 17.58 -11.54
C ALA A 67 -8.47 17.89 -11.71
N GLY A 68 -9.06 18.65 -10.78
CA GLY A 68 -10.48 18.99 -10.77
C GLY A 68 -11.40 17.86 -10.31
N GLU A 69 -10.87 16.86 -9.59
CA GLU A 69 -11.63 15.73 -9.05
C GLU A 69 -11.65 15.76 -7.52
N HIS A 70 -12.83 15.64 -6.92
CA HIS A 70 -12.98 15.61 -5.47
C HIS A 70 -13.00 14.18 -4.94
N ILE A 71 -11.84 13.73 -4.46
CA ILE A 71 -11.70 12.43 -3.79
C ILE A 71 -11.71 12.62 -2.28
N GLY A 72 -12.66 11.97 -1.60
CA GLY A 72 -12.72 11.96 -0.14
C GLY A 72 -11.55 11.20 0.49
N PHE A 73 -11.12 11.63 1.68
CA PHE A 73 -9.95 11.06 2.37
C PHE A 73 -10.02 9.54 2.57
N ARG A 74 -11.20 9.00 2.86
CA ARG A 74 -11.43 7.54 2.98
C ARG A 74 -11.08 6.81 1.69
N LEU A 75 -11.46 7.35 0.53
CA LEU A 75 -11.11 6.76 -0.75
C LEU A 75 -9.61 6.93 -1.04
N GLY A 76 -9.02 8.06 -0.66
CA GLY A 76 -7.57 8.27 -0.68
C GLY A 76 -6.80 7.18 0.08
N MET A 77 -7.19 6.89 1.34
CA MET A 77 -6.58 5.82 2.14
C MET A 77 -6.70 4.44 1.49
N VAL A 78 -7.89 4.10 0.95
CA VAL A 78 -8.09 2.84 0.24
C VAL A 78 -7.19 2.75 -1.00
N LEU A 79 -7.04 3.84 -1.75
CA LEU A 79 -6.17 3.90 -2.92
C LEU A 79 -4.69 3.81 -2.53
N THR A 80 -4.28 4.37 -1.39
CA THR A 80 -2.92 4.22 -0.84
C THR A 80 -2.61 2.76 -0.51
N TRP A 81 -3.48 2.07 0.23
CA TRP A 81 -3.28 0.64 0.53
C TRP A 81 -3.34 -0.23 -0.72
N LEU A 82 -4.24 0.07 -1.66
CA LEU A 82 -4.31 -0.63 -2.93
C LEU A 82 -3.02 -0.48 -3.74
N HIS A 83 -2.40 0.70 -3.68
CA HIS A 83 -1.10 0.93 -4.29
C HIS A 83 0.00 0.08 -3.65
N TYR A 84 0.13 0.11 -2.32
CA TYR A 84 1.11 -0.74 -1.62
C TYR A 84 0.91 -2.22 -1.93
N PHE A 85 -0.34 -2.69 -1.92
CA PHE A 85 -0.69 -4.05 -2.30
C PHE A 85 -0.27 -4.36 -3.74
N GLY A 86 -0.60 -3.47 -4.68
CA GLY A 86 -0.21 -3.63 -6.08
C GLY A 86 1.29 -3.72 -6.25
N CYS A 87 2.03 -2.81 -5.61
CA CYS A 87 3.48 -2.78 -5.64
C CYS A 87 4.10 -4.05 -5.02
N ALA A 88 3.51 -4.60 -3.96
CA ALA A 88 4.00 -5.81 -3.31
C ALA A 88 3.75 -7.09 -4.12
N VAL A 89 2.67 -7.13 -4.91
CA VAL A 89 2.27 -8.31 -5.70
C VAL A 89 3.00 -8.36 -7.05
N THR A 90 3.35 -7.21 -7.62
CA THR A 90 3.92 -7.15 -8.98
C THR A 90 5.43 -6.91 -8.97
N PRO A 91 6.18 -7.53 -9.91
CA PRO A 91 7.59 -7.21 -10.09
C PRO A 91 7.79 -5.73 -10.45
N MET A 92 8.92 -5.17 -10.01
CA MET A 92 9.30 -3.77 -10.17
C MET A 92 8.31 -2.76 -9.55
N GLN A 93 7.42 -3.19 -8.64
CA GLN A 93 6.40 -2.32 -8.03
C GLN A 93 5.44 -1.66 -9.05
N SER A 94 5.33 -2.24 -10.24
CA SER A 94 4.63 -1.64 -11.39
C SER A 94 3.10 -1.65 -11.26
N GLY A 95 2.53 -2.50 -10.41
CA GLY A 95 1.08 -2.71 -10.28
C GLY A 95 0.33 -1.67 -9.47
N GLY A 96 1.01 -0.86 -8.66
CA GLY A 96 0.34 0.10 -7.78
C GLY A 96 -0.44 1.18 -8.54
N GLY A 97 0.18 1.79 -9.55
CA GLY A 97 -0.45 2.82 -10.39
C GLY A 97 -1.67 2.31 -11.17
N PRO A 98 -1.54 1.22 -11.96
CA PRO A 98 -2.65 0.64 -12.71
C PRO A 98 -3.87 0.27 -11.84
N PHE A 99 -3.66 -0.26 -10.63
CA PHE A 99 -4.79 -0.56 -9.73
C PHE A 99 -5.49 0.69 -9.21
N GLN A 100 -4.74 1.76 -8.91
CA GLN A 100 -5.36 3.05 -8.56
C GLN A 100 -6.20 3.59 -9.73
N VAL A 101 -5.66 3.60 -10.95
CA VAL A 101 -6.38 4.04 -12.15
C VAL A 101 -7.67 3.23 -12.36
N TYR A 102 -7.62 1.91 -12.20
CA TYR A 102 -8.79 1.04 -12.34
C TYR A 102 -9.91 1.39 -11.35
N VAL A 103 -9.57 1.63 -10.08
CA VAL A 103 -10.56 2.00 -9.07
C VAL A 103 -11.12 3.40 -9.29
N LEU A 104 -10.30 4.35 -9.75
CA LEU A 104 -10.78 5.68 -10.14
C LEU A 104 -11.76 5.60 -11.32
N TYR A 105 -11.44 4.80 -12.34
CA TYR A 105 -12.32 4.56 -13.49
C TYR A 105 -13.66 3.96 -13.06
N LYS A 106 -13.65 2.97 -12.16
CA LYS A 106 -14.87 2.40 -11.55
C LYS A 106 -15.70 3.43 -10.76
N ARG A 107 -15.13 4.57 -10.39
CA ARG A 107 -15.77 5.69 -9.68
C ARG A 107 -16.18 6.84 -10.60
N ASN A 108 -16.24 6.60 -11.92
CA ASN A 108 -16.59 7.58 -12.96
C ASN A 108 -15.57 8.71 -13.14
N ILE A 109 -14.34 8.55 -12.66
CA ILE A 109 -13.26 9.51 -12.95
C ILE A 109 -12.69 9.17 -14.33
N PRO A 110 -12.53 10.15 -15.23
CA PRO A 110 -11.95 9.93 -16.55
C PRO A 110 -10.58 9.24 -16.47
N LEU A 111 -10.37 8.21 -17.31
CA LEU A 111 -9.12 7.43 -17.34
C LEU A 111 -7.89 8.33 -17.48
N GLY A 112 -7.94 9.33 -18.36
CA GLY A 112 -6.83 10.27 -18.55
C GLY A 112 -6.46 11.04 -17.28
N LYS A 113 -7.46 11.49 -16.50
CA LYS A 113 -7.22 12.14 -15.21
C LYS A 113 -6.63 11.18 -14.18
N GLY A 114 -7.15 9.95 -14.12
CA GLY A 114 -6.63 8.92 -13.22
C GLY A 114 -5.16 8.61 -13.50
N ILE A 115 -4.81 8.43 -14.78
CA ILE A 115 -3.43 8.20 -15.22
C ILE A 115 -2.55 9.39 -14.86
N ALA A 116 -2.98 10.63 -15.18
CA ALA A 116 -2.24 11.84 -14.86
C ALA A 116 -1.95 11.97 -13.35
N ILE A 117 -2.97 11.80 -12.50
CA ILE A 117 -2.81 11.84 -11.03
C ILE A 117 -1.75 10.84 -10.56
N THR A 118 -1.82 9.59 -11.04
CA THR A 118 -0.87 8.55 -10.64
C THR A 118 0.55 8.79 -11.15
N LEU A 119 0.71 9.29 -12.39
CA LEU A 119 2.01 9.65 -12.95
C LEU A 119 2.64 10.84 -12.22
N THR A 120 1.87 11.90 -11.98
CA THR A 120 2.34 13.06 -11.21
C THR A 120 2.77 12.66 -9.81
N ARG A 121 2.02 11.76 -9.15
CA ARG A 121 2.42 11.20 -7.84
C ARG A 121 3.76 10.49 -7.89
N THR A 122 3.99 9.66 -8.92
CA THR A 122 5.27 8.97 -9.11
C THR A 122 6.41 9.95 -9.36
N LEU A 123 6.21 10.94 -10.23
CA LEU A 123 7.22 11.97 -10.50
C LEU A 123 7.57 12.77 -9.24
N LEU A 124 6.58 13.17 -8.44
CA LEU A 124 6.80 13.85 -7.16
C LEU A 124 7.55 13.01 -6.12
N THR A 125 7.61 11.70 -6.31
CA THR A 125 8.31 10.79 -5.39
C THR A 125 9.74 10.51 -5.85
N ILE A 126 10.00 10.62 -7.15
CA ILE A 126 11.32 10.36 -7.76
C ILE A 126 12.18 11.63 -7.80
N LEU A 127 11.56 12.79 -8.04
CA LEU A 127 12.21 14.10 -8.03
C LEU A 127 12.47 14.58 -6.60
#